data_AF-A0A6N6P5K7-F1
#
_entry.id   AF-A0A6N6P5K7-F1
#
_cell.length_a   1.000
_cell.length_b   1.000
_cell.length_c   1.000
_cell.angle_alpha   90.00
_cell.angle_beta   90.00
_cell.angle_gamma   90.00
#
_symmetry.space_group_name_H-M   'P 1'
#
loop_
_entity.id
_entity.type
_entity.pdbx_description
1 polymer ?
#
loop_
_entity_poly.entity_id
_entity_poly.type
_entity_poly.pdbx_seq_one_letter_code
_entity_poly.pdbx_strand_id
1 'polypeptide(L)'
;MLESKDNGTVLKDLGMAQMLHCRVRYFTDGAVIGSKEFVNEAFARARERFSAKRKDGARAMRGSGSGAKGLLWSARDLRVGA
;
A
#
# COMPACT_ATOMS: atom_id res chain seq x y z
N MET A 1 6.14 -8.28 -31.30
CA MET A 1 5.62 -8.39 -29.92
C MET A 1 6.07 -9.72 -29.37
N LEU A 2 6.84 -9.75 -28.29
CA LEU A 2 7.16 -11.00 -27.61
C LEU A 2 5.92 -11.40 -26.79
N GLU A 3 5.19 -12.42 -27.27
CA GLU A 3 4.18 -13.10 -26.49
C GLU A 3 4.81 -13.52 -25.15
N SER A 4 4.23 -13.04 -24.06
CA SER A 4 4.66 -13.43 -22.72
C SER A 4 4.15 -14.85 -22.49
N LYS A 5 5.00 -15.83 -22.80
CA LYS A 5 4.92 -17.15 -22.19
C LYS A 5 4.91 -16.96 -20.67
N ASP A 6 4.07 -17.76 -20.00
CA ASP A 6 3.86 -17.77 -18.55
C ASP A 6 5.10 -17.29 -17.77
N ASN A 7 4.97 -16.15 -17.10
CA ASN A 7 6.08 -15.47 -16.43
C ASN A 7 6.42 -16.08 -15.06
N GLY A 8 5.73 -17.16 -14.65
CA GLY A 8 5.93 -17.82 -13.36
C GLY A 8 5.46 -17.00 -12.17
N THR A 9 4.71 -15.92 -12.39
CA THR A 9 4.17 -15.05 -11.34
C THR A 9 2.66 -15.18 -11.22
N VAL A 10 2.12 -14.62 -10.14
CA VAL A 10 0.66 -14.54 -9.94
C VAL A 10 -0.05 -13.61 -10.93
N LEU A 11 0.69 -12.77 -11.68
CA LEU A 11 0.16 -11.86 -12.69
C LEU A 11 0.50 -12.38 -14.09
N LYS A 12 -0.19 -13.45 -14.50
CA LYS A 12 0.11 -14.19 -15.75
C LYS A 12 0.00 -13.34 -17.02
N ASP A 13 -0.90 -12.36 -17.01
CA ASP A 13 -1.19 -11.51 -18.19
C ASP A 13 -0.27 -10.29 -18.30
N LEU A 14 0.68 -10.11 -17.37
CA LEU A 14 1.56 -8.94 -17.33
C LEU A 14 3.01 -9.34 -17.62
N GLY A 15 3.61 -8.86 -18.70
CA GLY A 15 5.00 -9.19 -19.03
C GLY A 15 5.98 -8.72 -17.94
N MET A 16 7.09 -9.46 -17.73
CA MET A 16 8.07 -9.17 -16.67
C MET A 16 8.56 -7.71 -16.65
N ALA A 17 8.87 -7.15 -17.82
CA ALA A 17 9.29 -5.75 -17.93
C ALA A 17 8.18 -4.79 -17.48
N GLN A 18 6.92 -5.07 -17.82
CA GLN A 18 5.78 -4.24 -17.42
C GLN A 18 5.52 -4.35 -15.91
N MET A 19 5.71 -5.52 -15.30
CA MET A 19 5.62 -5.71 -13.85
C MET A 19 6.60 -4.81 -13.08
N LEU A 20 7.84 -4.68 -13.55
CA LEU A 20 8.84 -3.82 -12.92
C LEU A 20 8.44 -2.33 -12.94
N HIS A 21 7.62 -1.92 -13.90
CA HIS A 21 7.07 -0.57 -13.99
C HIS A 21 5.78 -0.38 -13.17
N CYS A 22 5.15 -1.46 -12.69
CA CYS A 22 3.96 -1.36 -11.86
C CYS A 22 4.31 -0.83 -10.47
N ARG A 23 4.04 0.47 -10.26
CA ARG A 23 4.22 1.11 -8.96
C ARG A 23 2.98 0.89 -8.08
N VAL A 24 3.11 0.04 -7.07
CA VAL A 24 2.08 -0.11 -6.04
C VAL A 24 2.11 1.13 -5.15
N ARG A 25 1.11 1.99 -5.30
CA ARG A 25 1.00 3.29 -4.62
C ARG A 25 1.14 3.18 -3.11
N TYR A 26 0.60 2.14 -2.49
CA TYR A 26 0.74 1.95 -1.04
C TYR A 26 2.20 1.62 -0.66
N PHE A 27 2.88 0.72 -1.36
CA PHE A 27 4.29 0.37 -1.04
C PHE A 27 5.27 1.53 -1.20
N THR A 28 4.91 2.53 -2.00
CA THR A 28 5.76 3.70 -2.23
C THR A 28 5.30 4.91 -1.42
N ASP A 29 4.02 5.25 -1.50
CA ASP A 29 3.47 6.47 -0.93
C ASP A 29 2.81 6.24 0.44
N GLY A 30 2.63 5.00 0.92
CA GLY A 30 1.94 4.68 2.18
C GLY A 30 2.71 5.05 3.46
N ALA A 31 4.00 5.39 3.34
CA ALA A 31 4.98 5.68 4.40
C ALA A 31 5.32 4.50 5.33
N VAL A 32 4.32 3.82 5.88
CA VAL A 32 4.45 2.58 6.67
C VAL A 32 3.29 1.67 6.27
N ILE A 33 3.58 0.38 6.06
CA ILE A 33 2.56 -0.64 5.78
C ILE A 33 2.76 -1.83 6.70
N GLY A 34 1.66 -2.40 7.18
CA GLY A 34 1.67 -3.63 7.94
C GLY A 34 0.31 -3.91 8.56
N SER A 35 0.31 -4.69 9.64
CA SER A 35 -0.86 -4.85 10.49
C SER A 35 -1.29 -3.51 11.10
N LYS A 36 -2.51 -3.46 11.62
CA LYS A 36 -3.04 -2.26 12.27
C LYS A 36 -2.16 -1.86 13.46
N GLU A 37 -1.74 -2.84 14.24
CA GLU A 37 -0.94 -2.69 15.46
C GLU A 37 0.43 -2.13 15.11
N PHE A 38 1.10 -2.70 14.11
CA PHE A 38 2.41 -2.24 13.65
C PHE A 38 2.38 -0.78 13.19
N VAL A 39 1.37 -0.41 12.39
CA VAL A 39 1.23 0.97 11.90
C VAL A 39 0.91 1.94 13.05
N ASN A 40 0.10 1.52 14.02
CA ASN A 40 -0.21 2.33 15.19
C ASN A 40 1.01 2.51 16.11
N GLU A 41 1.84 1.49 16.28
CA GLU A 41 3.08 1.59 17.03
C GLU A 41 4.06 2.56 16.36
N ALA A 42 4.25 2.43 15.04
CA ALA A 42 5.07 3.37 14.26
C ALA A 42 4.54 4.81 14.37
N PHE A 43 3.21 4.98 14.35
CA PHE A 43 2.56 6.28 14.58
C PHE A 43 2.84 6.85 15.97
N ALA A 44 2.75 6.02 17.02
CA ALA A 44 3.03 6.45 18.39
C ALA A 44 4.50 6.88 18.55
N ARG A 45 5.43 6.12 17.99
CA ARG A 45 6.88 6.44 18.00
C ARG A 45 7.19 7.74 17.25
N ALA A 46 6.40 8.08 16.23
CA ALA A 46 6.59 9.28 15.42
C ALA A 46 5.48 10.33 15.63
N ARG A 47 4.84 10.36 16.81
CA ARG A 47 3.62 11.15 17.07
C ARG A 47 3.76 12.64 16.74
N GLU A 48 4.93 13.20 16.98
CA GLU A 48 5.30 14.59 16.68
C GLU A 48 5.18 14.95 15.18
N ARG A 49 5.31 13.96 14.29
CA ARG A 49 5.22 14.15 12.82
C ARG A 49 3.77 14.21 12.32
N PHE A 50 2.79 14.04 13.20
CA PHE A 50 1.38 13.99 12.85
C PHE A 50 0.57 15.09 13.54
N SER A 51 -0.46 15.57 12.85
CA SER A 51 -1.37 16.60 13.36
C SER A 51 -2.00 16.22 14.71
N ALA A 52 -2.24 17.19 15.58
CA ALA A 52 -2.89 16.97 16.88
C ALA A 52 -4.26 16.27 16.80
N LYS A 53 -4.99 16.46 15.70
CA LYS A 53 -6.31 15.84 15.46
C LYS A 53 -6.24 14.33 15.21
N ARG A 54 -5.07 13.81 14.84
CA ARG A 54 -4.89 12.41 14.50
C ARG A 54 -4.69 11.59 15.76
N LYS A 55 -5.62 10.66 16.03
CA LYS A 55 -5.63 9.81 17.24
C LYS A 55 -4.93 8.47 17.03
N ASP A 56 -4.87 7.98 15.80
CA ASP A 56 -4.29 6.69 15.43
C ASP A 56 -3.53 6.74 14.08
N GLY A 57 -2.69 5.74 13.85
CA GLY A 57 -1.84 5.62 12.68
C GLY A 57 -2.47 4.86 11.52
N ALA A 58 -3.20 3.80 11.79
CA ALA A 58 -3.65 2.88 10.75
C ALA A 58 -4.75 3.48 9.88
N ARG A 59 -4.55 3.51 8.56
CA ARG A 59 -5.55 3.88 7.55
C ARG A 59 -5.81 2.71 6.62
N ALA A 60 -7.08 2.39 6.42
CA ALA A 60 -7.48 1.34 5.49
C ALA A 60 -7.12 1.75 4.06
N MET A 61 -6.59 0.78 3.30
CA MET A 61 -6.29 0.99 1.89
C MET A 61 -7.59 1.09 1.08
N ARG A 62 -7.57 1.90 0.02
CA ARG A 62 -8.69 2.18 -0.89
C ARG A 62 -8.27 1.89 -2.35
N GLY A 63 -9.24 1.90 -3.27
CA GLY A 63 -8.97 1.65 -4.69
C GLY A 63 -8.36 0.26 -4.92
N SER A 64 -7.23 0.20 -5.62
CA SER A 64 -6.51 -1.06 -5.88
C SER A 64 -6.02 -1.79 -4.63
N GLY A 65 -5.90 -1.10 -3.49
CA GLY A 65 -5.57 -1.72 -2.20
C GLY A 65 -6.76 -2.22 -1.39
N SER A 66 -7.99 -2.01 -1.87
CA SER A 66 -9.21 -2.33 -1.10
C SER A 66 -9.36 -3.81 -0.76
N GLY A 67 -8.81 -4.72 -1.57
CA GLY A 67 -8.81 -6.15 -1.30
C GLY A 67 -8.01 -6.55 -0.05
N ALA A 68 -7.11 -5.70 0.44
CA ALA A 68 -6.33 -5.96 1.65
C ALA A 68 -7.03 -5.48 2.94
N LYS A 69 -8.30 -5.05 2.86
CA LYS A 69 -9.06 -4.53 3.99
C LYS A 69 -9.07 -5.53 5.16
N GLY A 70 -8.76 -5.03 6.35
CA GLY A 70 -8.68 -5.85 7.57
C GLY A 70 -7.33 -6.53 7.78
N LEU A 71 -6.54 -6.74 6.71
CA LEU A 71 -5.22 -7.38 6.77
C LEU A 71 -4.09 -6.35 6.77
N LEU A 72 -4.12 -5.42 5.81
CA LEU A 72 -3.08 -4.41 5.65
C LEU A 72 -3.62 -3.00 5.86
N TRP A 73 -2.79 -2.22 6.53
CA TRP A 73 -3.03 -0.84 6.87
C TRP A 73 -1.83 -0.01 6.42
N SER A 74 -2.06 1.29 6.20
CA SER A 74 -0.99 2.23 5.87
C SER A 74 -1.01 3.45 6.77
N ALA A 75 0.13 4.11 6.96
CA ALA A 75 0.21 5.32 7.76
C ALA A 75 -0.34 6.55 7.03
N ARG A 76 -0.36 6.60 5.69
CA ARG A 76 -0.99 7.71 4.95
C ARG A 76 -2.37 7.35 4.45
N ASP A 77 -3.29 8.28 4.62
CA ASP A 77 -4.65 8.17 4.08
C ASP A 77 -4.65 8.52 2.58
N LEU A 78 -4.14 7.59 1.75
CA LEU A 78 -4.04 7.81 0.31
C LEU A 78 -5.45 7.85 -0.30
N ARG A 79 -5.79 8.99 -0.88
CA ARG A 79 -7.04 9.21 -1.62
C ARG A 79 -6.96 8.52 -2.98
N VAL A 80 -8.09 7.97 -3.41
CA VAL A 80 -8.32 7.61 -4.82
C VAL A 80 -8.66 8.88 -5.59
N GLY A 81 -8.20 9.01 -6.83
CA GLY A 81 -8.65 10.10 -7.70
C GLY A 81 -10.16 10.01 -7.90
N ALA A 82 -10.80 11.17 -8.07
CA ALA A 82 -12.21 11.24 -8.49
C ALA A 82 -12.34 10.83 -9.95
#